data_AF-A0A496TLT3-F1
#
_entry.id   AF-A0A496TLT3-F1
#
_cell.length_a   1.000
_cell.length_b   1.000
_cell.length_c   1.000
_cell.angle_alpha   90.00
_cell.angle_beta   90.00
_cell.angle_gamma   90.00
#
_symmetry.space_group_name_H-M   'P 1'
#
loop_
_entity.id
_entity.type
_entity.pdbx_description
1 polymer ?
#
loop_
_entity_poly.entity_id
_entity_poly.type
_entity_poly.pdbx_seq_one_letter_code
_entity_poly.pdbx_strand_id
1 'polypeptide(L)'
;DQQDYVDRIIPIDVEGGFLYLVIPVFEPRVDFDTLLKALYDYSVVVIRGGGVWAVGEQSISEVLHHPSALRDICLYRIGTTLRGLNIRKLEPEKASNW
;
A
#
# COMPACT_ATOMS: atom_id res chain seq x y z
N ASP A 1 8.70 -23.69 8.00
CA ASP A 1 8.49 -22.32 8.52
C ASP A 1 8.10 -21.40 7.37
N GLN A 2 6.83 -21.46 6.93
CA GLN A 2 6.29 -20.46 6.01
C GLN A 2 5.90 -19.25 6.86
N GLN A 3 6.75 -18.23 6.86
CA GLN A 3 6.39 -16.94 7.42
C GLN A 3 5.39 -16.32 6.43
N ASP A 4 4.12 -16.19 6.84
CA ASP A 4 3.09 -15.49 6.05
C ASP A 4 3.51 -14.04 5.88
N TYR A 5 4.20 -13.75 4.78
CA TYR A 5 4.58 -12.39 4.46
C TYR A 5 3.36 -11.65 3.92
N VAL A 6 3.18 -10.43 4.42
CA VAL A 6 2.16 -9.52 3.92
C VAL A 6 2.55 -9.09 2.51
N ASP A 7 1.72 -9.47 1.54
CA ASP A 7 1.87 -9.16 0.12
C ASP A 7 1.19 -7.84 -0.28
N ARG A 8 0.44 -7.22 0.65
CA ARG A 8 -0.32 -6.00 0.40
C ARG A 8 -0.67 -5.20 1.64
N ILE A 9 -0.89 -3.90 1.45
CA ILE A 9 -1.43 -2.99 2.45
C ILE A 9 -2.80 -2.51 1.96
N ILE A 10 -3.82 -2.71 2.80
CA ILE A 10 -5.20 -2.29 2.50
C ILE A 10 -5.50 -1.02 3.31
N PRO A 11 -5.86 0.11 2.69
CA PRO A 11 -6.28 1.29 3.44
C PRO A 11 -7.52 1.05 4.30
N ILE A 12 -7.60 1.73 5.45
CA ILE A 12 -8.78 1.70 6.34
C ILE A 12 -9.34 3.11 6.60
N ASP A 13 -8.64 4.14 6.16
CA ASP A 13 -9.07 5.52 6.19
C ASP A 13 -9.74 5.91 4.86
N VAL A 14 -10.44 7.04 4.88
CA VAL A 14 -11.28 7.49 3.75
C VAL A 14 -10.44 7.90 2.55
N GLU A 15 -9.37 8.68 2.76
CA GLU A 15 -8.51 9.18 1.69
C GLU A 15 -7.77 8.02 1.03
N GLY A 16 -7.13 7.17 1.84
CA GLY A 16 -6.45 5.98 1.37
C GLY A 16 -7.37 5.06 0.56
N GLY A 17 -8.60 4.79 1.04
CA GLY A 17 -9.56 3.93 0.32
C GLY A 17 -10.15 4.53 -0.96
N PHE A 18 -10.05 5.85 -1.12
CA PHE A 18 -10.39 6.56 -2.34
C PHE A 18 -9.25 6.50 -3.37
N LEU A 19 -8.02 6.73 -2.92
CA LEU A 19 -6.83 6.75 -3.78
C LEU A 19 -6.31 5.36 -4.15
N TYR A 20 -6.37 4.41 -3.21
CA TYR A 20 -5.81 3.07 -3.37
C TYR A 20 -6.82 2.03 -2.92
N LEU A 21 -7.10 1.04 -3.78
CA LEU A 21 -7.79 -0.16 -3.34
C LEU A 21 -6.87 -1.02 -2.47
N VAL A 22 -5.65 -1.20 -2.95
CA VAL A 22 -4.57 -1.97 -2.36
C VAL A 22 -3.24 -1.32 -2.75
N ILE A 23 -2.28 -1.35 -1.84
CA ILE A 23 -0.88 -1.01 -2.11
C ILE A 23 -0.06 -2.31 -2.09
N PRO A 24 0.51 -2.76 -3.23
CA PRO A 24 1.28 -3.99 -3.30
C PRO A 24 2.56 -3.94 -2.47
N VAL A 25 2.94 -5.08 -1.89
CA VAL A 25 4.22 -5.27 -1.19
C VAL A 25 4.99 -6.41 -1.87
N PHE A 26 6.08 -6.05 -2.54
CA PHE A 26 6.94 -7.00 -3.24
C PHE A 26 8.09 -7.52 -2.37
N GLU A 27 8.56 -8.71 -2.72
CA GLU A 27 9.78 -9.30 -2.19
C GLU A 27 11.03 -8.46 -2.53
N PRO A 28 12.13 -8.61 -1.76
CA PRO A 28 13.41 -8.05 -2.17
C PRO A 28 13.80 -8.59 -3.55
N ARG A 29 14.36 -7.71 -4.40
CA ARG A 29 14.82 -8.02 -5.77
C ARG A 29 13.70 -8.30 -6.80
N VAL A 30 12.56 -7.61 -6.68
CA VAL A 30 11.59 -7.53 -7.79
C VAL A 30 12.30 -7.08 -9.08
N ASP A 31 11.99 -7.74 -10.19
CA ASP A 31 12.54 -7.35 -11.49
C ASP A 31 11.92 -6.05 -12.00
N PHE A 32 12.60 -5.41 -12.95
CA PHE A 32 12.23 -4.08 -13.42
C PHE A 32 10.90 -4.06 -14.17
N ASP A 33 10.57 -5.09 -14.96
CA ASP A 33 9.34 -5.14 -15.75
C ASP A 33 8.12 -5.31 -14.84
N THR A 34 8.23 -6.19 -13.83
CA THR A 34 7.22 -6.33 -12.78
C THR A 34 7.02 -5.03 -12.02
N LEU A 35 8.12 -4.36 -11.64
CA LEU A 35 8.04 -3.06 -10.95
C LEU A 35 7.36 -1.99 -11.80
N LEU A 36 7.73 -1.88 -13.09
CA LEU A 36 7.13 -0.90 -14.01
C LEU A 36 5.63 -1.13 -14.18
N LYS A 37 5.22 -2.38 -14.40
CA LYS A 37 3.79 -2.72 -14.53
C LYS A 37 3.05 -2.37 -13.24
N ALA A 38 3.61 -2.71 -12.08
CA ALA A 38 2.98 -2.41 -10.80
C ALA A 38 2.87 -0.89 -10.55
N LEU A 39 3.88 -0.11 -10.91
CA LEU A 39 3.80 1.35 -10.81
C LEU A 39 2.74 1.94 -11.74
N TYR A 40 2.55 1.38 -12.93
CA TYR A 40 1.48 1.79 -13.84
C TYR A 40 0.09 1.45 -13.29
N ASP A 41 -0.07 0.25 -12.72
CA ASP A 41 -1.37 -0.25 -12.23
C ASP A 41 -1.77 0.35 -10.87
N TYR A 42 -0.81 0.72 -10.01
CA TYR A 42 -1.06 1.11 -8.61
C TYR A 42 -0.56 2.49 -8.20
N SER A 43 0.26 3.15 -9.03
CA SER A 43 0.95 4.42 -8.74
C SER A 43 1.92 4.42 -7.56
N VAL A 44 1.77 3.51 -6.59
CA VAL A 44 2.63 3.34 -5.42
C VAL A 44 2.78 1.87 -5.05
N VAL A 45 4.01 1.47 -4.74
CA VAL A 45 4.35 0.10 -4.33
C VAL A 45 5.38 0.11 -3.20
N VAL A 46 5.38 -0.93 -2.39
CA VAL A 46 6.39 -1.15 -1.35
C VAL A 46 7.28 -2.32 -1.76
N ILE A 47 8.59 -2.17 -1.61
CA ILE A 47 9.54 -3.28 -1.73
C ILE A 47 10.08 -3.57 -0.33
N ARG A 48 9.94 -4.81 0.14
CA ARG A 48 10.38 -5.20 1.47
C ARG A 48 11.88 -4.95 1.63
N GLY A 49 12.24 -4.16 2.64
CA GLY A 49 13.62 -3.76 2.90
C GLY A 49 14.22 -2.78 1.86
N GLY A 50 13.47 -2.42 0.82
CA GLY A 50 13.89 -1.48 -0.24
C GLY A 50 13.31 -0.08 -0.07
N GLY A 51 12.04 0.04 0.32
CA GLY A 51 11.36 1.32 0.48
C GLY A 51 10.03 1.41 -0.27
N VAL A 52 9.63 2.63 -0.63
CA VAL A 52 8.35 2.94 -1.27
C VAL A 52 8.60 3.66 -2.58
N TRP A 53 8.24 3.06 -3.71
CA TRP A 53 8.34 3.69 -5.03
C TRP A 53 6.97 4.22 -5.45
N ALA A 54 6.96 5.41 -6.04
CA ALA A 54 5.75 6.05 -6.51
C ALA A 54 5.97 6.76 -7.86
N VAL A 55 4.91 6.84 -8.64
CA VAL A 55 4.82 7.61 -9.88
C VAL A 55 3.58 8.49 -9.82
N GLY A 56 3.53 9.54 -10.64
CA GLY A 56 2.42 10.48 -10.71
C GLY A 56 2.32 11.02 -12.13
N GLU A 57 1.13 11.40 -12.55
CA GLU A 57 0.86 11.77 -13.94
C GLU A 57 1.15 13.24 -14.22
N GLN A 58 0.91 14.12 -13.25
CA GLN A 58 0.79 15.55 -13.47
C GLN A 58 1.89 16.37 -12.81
N SER A 59 2.40 15.93 -11.65
CA SER A 59 3.41 16.72 -10.91
C SER A 59 4.22 15.91 -9.91
N ILE A 60 5.35 16.49 -9.50
CA ILE A 60 6.15 15.98 -8.38
C ILE A 60 5.34 16.03 -7.07
N SER A 61 4.46 17.02 -6.90
CA SER A 61 3.61 17.11 -5.70
C SER A 61 2.68 15.91 -5.56
N GLU A 62 2.14 15.43 -6.67
CA GLU A 62 1.32 14.21 -6.72
C GLU A 62 2.18 12.98 -6.37
N VAL A 63 3.37 12.85 -6.98
CA VAL A 63 4.31 11.76 -6.66
C VAL A 63 4.62 11.70 -5.17
N LEU A 64 4.84 12.85 -4.53
CA LEU A 64 5.15 12.96 -3.09
C LEU A 64 3.92 12.73 -2.20
N HIS A 65 2.73 12.96 -2.72
CA HIS A 65 1.49 12.70 -1.99
C HIS A 65 1.30 11.20 -1.74
N HIS A 66 1.64 10.34 -2.69
CA HIS A 66 1.51 8.89 -2.54
C HIS A 66 2.22 8.28 -1.31
N PRO A 67 3.53 8.46 -1.11
CA PRO A 67 4.21 7.94 0.08
C PRO A 67 3.75 8.63 1.37
N SER A 68 3.30 9.89 1.31
CA SER A 68 2.71 10.57 2.47
C SER A 68 1.40 9.90 2.90
N ALA A 69 0.50 9.64 1.96
CA ALA A 69 -0.75 8.94 2.21
C ALA A 69 -0.49 7.51 2.73
N LEU A 70 0.47 6.78 2.14
CA LEU A 70 0.87 5.45 2.61
C LEU A 70 1.35 5.48 4.08
N ARG A 71 2.13 6.49 4.48
CA ARG A 71 2.55 6.65 5.88
C ARG A 71 1.32 6.77 6.79
N ASP A 72 0.36 7.62 6.42
CA ASP A 72 -0.82 7.87 7.24
C ASP A 72 -1.72 6.62 7.32
N ILE A 73 -1.94 5.92 6.19
CA ILE A 73 -2.59 4.60 6.13
C ILE A 73 -1.94 3.63 7.13
N CYS A 74 -0.61 3.51 7.09
CA CYS A 74 0.13 2.64 7.99
C CYS A 74 -0.09 3.04 9.46
N LEU A 75 -0.04 4.33 9.78
CA LEU A 75 -0.27 4.83 11.13
C LEU A 75 -1.69 4.52 11.63
N TYR A 76 -2.71 4.67 10.77
CA TYR A 76 -4.08 4.27 11.11
C TYR A 76 -4.19 2.78 11.38
N ARG A 77 -3.59 1.93 10.53
CA ARG A 77 -3.58 0.47 10.73
C ARG A 77 -2.86 0.06 12.01
N ILE A 78 -1.67 0.62 12.26
CA ILE A 78 -0.92 0.39 13.50
C ILE A 78 -1.73 0.83 14.72
N GLY A 79 -2.26 2.04 14.71
CA GLY A 79 -3.07 2.58 15.80
C GLY A 79 -4.34 1.76 16.07
N THR A 80 -4.96 1.23 15.02
CA THR A 80 -6.12 0.32 15.11
C THR A 80 -5.74 -0.99 15.78
N THR A 81 -4.62 -1.60 15.36
CA THR A 81 -4.07 -2.83 15.95
C THR A 81 -3.77 -2.65 17.44
N LEU A 82 -3.06 -1.57 17.78
CA LEU A 82 -2.64 -1.28 19.16
C LEU A 82 -3.84 -1.04 20.11
N ARG A 83 -4.99 -0.64 19.58
CA ARG A 83 -6.24 -0.46 20.34
C ARG A 83 -7.08 -1.74 20.45
N GLY A 84 -6.61 -2.86 19.90
CA GLY A 84 -7.33 -4.13 19.92
C GLY A 84 -8.55 -4.17 18.99
N LEU A 85 -8.64 -3.24 18.02
CA LEU A 85 -9.70 -3.24 17.02
C LEU A 85 -9.40 -4.26 15.92
N ASN A 86 -10.45 -4.85 15.36
CA ASN A 86 -10.31 -5.81 14.26
C ASN A 86 -10.16 -5.07 12.92
N ILE A 87 -8.93 -4.95 12.43
CA ILE A 87 -8.60 -4.29 11.16
C ILE A 87 -9.41 -4.84 9.99
N ARG A 88 -9.62 -6.16 9.91
CA ARG A 88 -10.32 -6.79 8.78
C ARG A 88 -11.77 -6.32 8.63
N LYS A 89 -12.39 -5.82 9.71
CA LYS A 89 -13.74 -5.24 9.65
C LYS A 89 -13.77 -3.80 9.13
N LEU A 90 -12.61 -3.14 9.08
CA LEU A 90 -12.45 -1.77 8.60
C LEU A 90 -11.89 -1.74 7.17
N GLU A 91 -11.37 -2.85 6.68
CA GLU A 91 -10.93 -2.98 5.29
C GLU A 91 -12.14 -2.97 4.35
N PRO A 92 -12.06 -2.27 3.20
CA PRO A 92 -13.12 -2.26 2.22
C PRO A 92 -13.32 -3.65 1.60
N GLU A 93 -14.57 -4.11 1.50
CA GLU A 93 -14.91 -5.45 1.00
C GLU A 93 -14.33 -5.73 -0.39
N LYS A 94 -14.30 -4.73 -1.26
CA LYS A 94 -13.73 -4.81 -2.61
C LYS A 94 -12.24 -5.22 -2.63
N ALA A 95 -11.49 -5.01 -1.56
CA ALA A 95 -10.08 -5.40 -1.48
C ALA A 95 -9.87 -6.90 -1.21
N SER A 96 -10.93 -7.65 -0.87
CA SER A 96 -10.83 -9.09 -0.64
C SER A 96 -10.59 -9.92 -1.92
N ASN A 97 -11.00 -9.37 -3.08
CA ASN A 97 -10.86 -9.99 -4.40
C ASN A 97 -9.70 -9.39 -5.23
N TRP A 98 -8.85 -8.60 -4.57
CA TRP A 98 -7.67 -8.04 -5.19
C TRP A 98 -6.65 -9.13 -5.52
#